data_AF-A0A7W1R0R8-F1
#
_entry.id   AF-A0A7W1R0R8-F1
#
_cell.length_a   1.000
_cell.length_b   1.000
_cell.length_c   1.000
_cell.angle_alpha   90.00
_cell.angle_beta   90.00
_cell.angle_gamma   90.00
#
_symmetry.space_group_name_H-M   'P 1'
#
loop_
_entity.id
_entity.type
_entity.pdbx_description
1 polymer ?
#
loop_
_entity_poly.entity_id
_entity_poly.type
_entity_poly.pdbx_seq_one_letter_code
_entity_poly.pdbx_strand_id
1 'polypeptide(L)'
;MRVAAVVLSWNGREDTLACLESLAGVETVVVDNGSEDGSPEAIGERFPEVVLIRAGVNLGFAAGCNVGIRRALDLGADWIVLVNNDATSAPDLVDSLVAAAARHPEAGALAGKVYVHEPRDVLWYAGGSFEPRLGYSGRVRGAGKRDDGSYDEERDVDWGTGALLAVSREAIDRVGLLDEELFAYLEDVDWCLRIRDAGLRVVFVPSARAWHRVTASTGGTASTTSIYYHCRNMLAVCERRRPLGRGHKGVRRAVIVSTHLLQALAHPKRRAALWTVLRAWRDYRRGRMGRR
;
A
#
# COMPACT_ATOMS: atom_id res chain seq x y z
N MET A 1 7.63 -22.82 4.74
CA MET A 1 7.58 -21.41 4.35
C MET A 1 6.84 -20.64 5.43
N ARG A 2 7.48 -19.62 6.01
CA ARG A 2 6.92 -18.80 7.08
C ARG A 2 6.40 -17.48 6.52
N VAL A 3 5.14 -17.18 6.78
CA VAL A 3 4.49 -15.92 6.41
C VAL A 3 4.25 -15.13 7.68
N ALA A 4 4.71 -13.87 7.71
CA ALA A 4 4.43 -12.96 8.81
C ALA A 4 3.61 -11.75 8.31
N ALA A 5 2.55 -11.41 9.02
CA ALA A 5 1.78 -10.20 8.78
C ALA A 5 2.45 -8.99 9.44
N VAL A 6 2.45 -7.86 8.73
CA VAL A 6 2.86 -6.56 9.26
C VAL A 6 1.67 -5.61 9.19
N VAL A 7 1.23 -5.15 10.35
CA VAL A 7 0.12 -4.20 10.49
C VAL A 7 0.64 -2.89 11.06
N LEU A 8 0.46 -1.80 10.32
CA LEU A 8 0.78 -0.46 10.81
C LEU A 8 -0.49 0.17 11.37
N SER A 9 -0.50 0.48 12.67
CA SER A 9 -1.63 1.12 13.37
C SER A 9 -1.35 2.60 13.60
N TRP A 10 -2.36 3.44 13.37
CA TRP A 10 -2.30 4.86 13.74
C TRP A 10 -3.71 5.42 13.99
N ASN A 11 -4.03 5.74 15.24
CA ASN A 11 -5.31 6.36 15.64
C ASN A 11 -6.54 5.68 15.02
N GLY A 12 -6.65 4.38 15.25
CA GLY A 12 -7.71 3.54 14.69
C GLY A 12 -7.88 2.27 15.52
N ARG A 13 -8.03 2.43 16.83
CA ARG A 13 -8.13 1.33 17.80
C ARG A 13 -9.04 0.21 17.34
N GLU A 14 -10.34 0.49 17.16
CA GLU A 14 -11.33 -0.56 16.86
C GLU A 14 -11.09 -1.26 15.52
N ASP A 15 -10.67 -0.49 14.51
CA ASP A 15 -10.29 -1.05 13.21
C ASP A 15 -9.08 -1.99 13.37
N THR A 16 -8.05 -1.54 14.09
CA THR A 16 -6.85 -2.35 14.34
C THR A 16 -7.17 -3.62 15.12
N LEU A 17 -8.01 -3.56 16.16
CA LEU A 17 -8.41 -4.75 16.90
C LEU A 17 -9.17 -5.74 16.00
N ALA A 18 -10.09 -5.26 15.16
CA ALA A 18 -10.81 -6.11 14.21
C ALA A 18 -9.88 -6.73 13.14
N CYS A 19 -8.86 -5.98 12.69
CA CYS A 19 -7.83 -6.49 11.81
C CYS A 19 -7.07 -7.66 12.46
N LEU A 20 -6.61 -7.48 13.70
CA LEU A 20 -5.88 -8.51 14.44
C LEU A 20 -6.74 -9.74 14.75
N GLU A 21 -8.03 -9.56 15.07
CA GLU A 21 -8.96 -10.69 15.19
C GLU A 21 -9.02 -11.53 13.90
N SER A 22 -9.03 -10.88 12.73
CA SER A 22 -9.06 -11.57 11.44
C SER A 22 -7.74 -12.27 11.09
N LEU A 23 -6.66 -11.96 11.80
CA LEU A 23 -5.33 -12.54 11.65
C LEU A 23 -5.00 -13.54 12.77
N ALA A 24 -6.00 -14.00 13.52
CA ALA A 24 -5.79 -14.99 14.58
C ALA A 24 -5.04 -16.24 14.07
N GLY A 25 -3.96 -16.60 14.76
CA GLY A 25 -3.09 -17.72 14.36
C GLY A 25 -2.01 -17.38 13.32
N VAL A 26 -1.97 -16.15 12.80
CA VAL A 26 -0.92 -15.67 11.90
C VAL A 26 0.18 -14.99 12.72
N GLU A 27 1.46 -15.31 12.43
CA GLU A 27 2.60 -14.59 13.01
C GLU A 27 2.50 -13.11 12.64
N THR A 28 2.24 -12.23 13.61
CA THR A 28 1.88 -10.84 13.34
C THR A 28 2.79 -9.88 14.09
N VAL A 29 3.37 -8.93 13.35
CA VAL A 29 4.09 -7.78 13.89
C VAL A 29 3.21 -6.54 13.72
N VAL A 30 2.92 -5.88 14.83
CA VAL A 30 2.14 -4.64 14.84
C VAL A 30 3.06 -3.47 15.16
N VAL A 31 3.04 -2.45 14.32
CA VAL A 31 3.75 -1.19 14.58
C VAL A 31 2.72 -0.13 14.92
N ASP A 32 2.70 0.32 16.18
CA ASP A 32 1.97 1.51 16.58
C ASP A 32 2.76 2.76 16.15
N ASN A 33 2.19 3.55 15.26
CA ASN A 33 2.83 4.70 14.63
C ASN A 33 2.65 5.99 15.44
N GLY A 34 2.70 5.88 16.77
CA GLY A 34 2.45 7.00 17.69
C GLY A 34 0.97 7.32 17.81
N SER A 35 0.14 6.33 18.14
CA SER A 35 -1.27 6.57 18.41
C SER A 35 -1.48 7.20 19.78
N GLU A 36 -2.54 8.02 19.90
CA GLU A 36 -2.93 8.71 21.13
C GLU A 36 -4.33 8.27 21.63
N ASP A 37 -4.93 7.28 20.98
CA ASP A 37 -6.30 6.80 21.21
C ASP A 37 -6.40 5.55 22.11
N GLY A 38 -5.28 5.15 22.73
CA GLY A 38 -5.19 3.93 23.54
C GLY A 38 -5.06 2.64 22.72
N SER A 39 -4.81 2.73 21.40
CA SER A 39 -4.53 1.56 20.55
C SER A 39 -3.44 0.64 21.12
N PRO A 40 -2.25 1.12 21.50
CA PRO A 40 -1.17 0.20 21.87
C PRO A 40 -1.40 -0.50 23.22
N GLU A 41 -2.17 0.09 24.14
CA GLU A 41 -2.62 -0.57 25.37
C GLU A 41 -3.62 -1.68 25.04
N ALA A 42 -4.66 -1.36 24.26
CA ALA A 42 -5.69 -2.33 23.90
C ALA A 42 -5.14 -3.52 23.10
N ILE A 43 -4.15 -3.29 22.23
CA ILE A 43 -3.47 -4.35 21.48
C ILE A 43 -2.69 -5.26 22.44
N GLY A 44 -1.90 -4.67 23.35
CA GLY A 44 -1.10 -5.45 24.30
C GLY A 44 -1.93 -6.26 25.29
N GLU A 45 -3.12 -5.77 25.67
CA GLU A 45 -4.05 -6.50 26.54
C GLU A 45 -4.76 -7.64 25.81
N ARG A 46 -5.21 -7.41 24.58
CA ARG A 46 -6.10 -8.33 23.86
C ARG A 46 -5.38 -9.37 23.02
N PHE A 47 -4.17 -9.04 22.54
CA PHE A 47 -3.36 -9.88 21.66
C PHE A 47 -1.93 -10.02 22.21
N PRO A 48 -1.74 -10.60 23.41
CA PRO A 48 -0.41 -10.73 24.01
C PRO A 48 0.58 -11.55 23.16
N GLU A 49 0.09 -12.33 22.21
CA GLU A 49 0.87 -13.13 21.28
C GLU A 49 1.48 -12.33 20.11
N VAL A 50 0.96 -11.13 19.80
CA VAL A 50 1.51 -10.32 18.69
C VAL A 50 2.75 -9.56 19.12
N VAL A 51 3.65 -9.33 18.17
CA VAL A 51 4.84 -8.51 18.42
C VAL A 51 4.47 -7.05 18.22
N LEU A 52 4.16 -6.35 19.31
CA LEU A 52 3.86 -4.91 19.29
C LEU A 52 5.13 -4.05 19.40
N ILE A 53 5.35 -3.16 18.43
CA ILE A 53 6.40 -2.15 18.43
C ILE A 53 5.76 -0.76 18.50
N ARG A 54 6.15 0.04 19.49
CA ARG A 54 5.72 1.44 19.62
C ARG A 54 6.75 2.37 18.98
N ALA A 55 6.42 2.98 17.84
CA ALA A 55 7.31 3.91 17.15
C ALA A 55 7.41 5.27 17.86
N GLY A 56 6.42 5.62 18.69
CA GLY A 56 6.38 6.86 19.48
C GLY A 56 6.02 8.12 18.69
N VAL A 57 6.16 8.11 17.36
CA VAL A 57 5.77 9.20 16.46
C VAL A 57 5.25 8.64 15.15
N ASN A 58 4.42 9.42 14.44
CA ASN A 58 3.98 9.06 13.09
C ASN A 58 5.14 9.18 12.08
N LEU A 59 5.69 8.03 11.69
CA LEU A 59 6.75 7.84 10.71
C LEU A 59 6.24 7.88 9.26
N GLY A 60 4.93 7.88 9.05
CA GLY A 60 4.31 7.60 7.76
C GLY A 60 4.14 6.10 7.52
N PHE A 61 3.53 5.76 6.38
CA PHE A 61 3.28 4.38 5.98
C PHE A 61 4.58 3.65 5.66
N ALA A 62 5.41 4.20 4.77
CA ALA A 62 6.62 3.53 4.29
C ALA A 62 7.59 3.18 5.43
N ALA A 63 7.98 4.18 6.23
CA ALA A 63 8.91 3.96 7.35
C ALA A 63 8.29 3.12 8.48
N GLY A 64 7.00 3.31 8.77
CA GLY A 64 6.28 2.50 9.77
C GLY A 64 6.23 1.02 9.39
N CYS A 65 5.83 0.70 8.15
CA CYS A 65 5.86 -0.66 7.63
C CYS A 65 7.28 -1.23 7.62
N ASN A 66 8.30 -0.44 7.27
CA ASN A 66 9.70 -0.90 7.27
C ASN A 66 10.17 -1.33 8.67
N VAL A 67 9.70 -0.70 9.75
CA VAL A 67 10.00 -1.17 11.12
C VAL A 67 9.45 -2.59 11.33
N GLY A 68 8.20 -2.83 10.93
CA GLY A 68 7.57 -4.13 11.03
C GLY A 68 8.19 -5.20 10.12
N ILE A 69 8.50 -4.84 8.87
CA ILE A 69 9.16 -5.73 7.90
C ILE A 69 10.52 -6.19 8.44
N ARG A 70 11.35 -5.27 8.95
CA ARG A 70 12.64 -5.63 9.55
C ARG A 70 12.48 -6.62 10.70
N ARG A 71 11.51 -6.36 11.59
CA ARG A 71 11.24 -7.29 12.70
C ARG A 71 10.77 -8.66 12.23
N ALA A 72 9.87 -8.72 11.25
CA ALA A 72 9.40 -9.96 10.66
C ALA A 72 10.55 -10.75 9.99
N LEU A 73 11.47 -10.05 9.32
CA LEU A 73 12.67 -10.67 8.75
C LEU A 73 13.60 -11.21 9.85
N ASP A 74 13.82 -10.48 10.94
CA ASP A 74 14.62 -10.94 12.08
C ASP A 74 14.02 -12.19 12.76
N LEU A 75 12.69 -12.30 12.76
CA LEU A 75 11.97 -13.47 13.25
C LEU A 75 12.04 -14.67 12.30
N GLY A 76 12.58 -14.49 11.09
CA GLY A 76 12.78 -15.55 10.11
C GLY A 76 11.62 -15.78 9.15
N ALA A 77 10.80 -14.75 8.88
CA ALA A 77 9.76 -14.83 7.85
C ALA A 77 10.38 -15.01 6.44
N ASP A 78 9.81 -15.90 5.62
CA ASP A 78 10.17 -16.07 4.21
C ASP A 78 9.37 -15.11 3.33
N TRP A 79 8.16 -14.77 3.77
CA TRP A 79 7.25 -13.82 3.13
C TRP A 79 6.67 -12.87 4.17
N ILE A 80 6.57 -11.60 3.81
CA ILE A 80 5.98 -10.57 4.66
C ILE A 80 4.74 -10.05 3.96
N VAL A 81 3.58 -10.17 4.61
CA VAL A 81 2.31 -9.62 4.10
C VAL A 81 1.96 -8.32 4.82
N LEU A 82 1.91 -7.23 4.06
CA LEU A 82 1.35 -5.98 4.53
C LEU A 82 -0.17 -6.10 4.55
N VAL A 83 -0.76 -5.79 5.70
CA VAL A 83 -2.21 -5.71 5.90
C VAL A 83 -2.50 -4.37 6.57
N ASN A 84 -3.33 -3.54 5.95
CA ASN A 84 -3.73 -2.28 6.58
C ASN A 84 -4.54 -2.55 7.86
N ASN A 85 -4.41 -1.69 8.86
CA ASN A 85 -5.10 -1.85 10.15
C ASN A 85 -6.62 -1.71 10.06
N ASP A 86 -7.15 -1.12 8.98
CA ASP A 86 -8.57 -1.00 8.65
C ASP A 86 -9.04 -2.06 7.63
N ALA A 87 -8.25 -3.13 7.43
CA ALA A 87 -8.62 -4.32 6.68
C ALA A 87 -8.94 -5.50 7.59
N THR A 88 -9.94 -6.31 7.22
CA THR A 88 -10.11 -7.66 7.77
C THR A 88 -9.81 -8.70 6.71
N SER A 89 -8.99 -9.70 7.03
CA SER A 89 -8.54 -10.72 6.09
C SER A 89 -9.44 -11.96 6.13
N ALA A 90 -9.46 -12.72 5.04
CA ALA A 90 -10.11 -14.02 5.02
C ALA A 90 -9.30 -15.04 5.87
N PRO A 91 -9.95 -16.01 6.54
CA PRO A 91 -9.26 -16.98 7.41
C PRO A 91 -8.22 -17.83 6.68
N ASP A 92 -8.40 -18.04 5.37
CA ASP A 92 -7.53 -18.79 4.48
C ASP A 92 -6.42 -17.93 3.85
N LEU A 93 -6.14 -16.74 4.38
CA LEU A 93 -5.16 -15.80 3.80
C LEU A 93 -3.77 -16.44 3.67
N VAL A 94 -3.23 -16.99 4.76
CA VAL A 94 -1.87 -17.55 4.76
C VAL A 94 -1.80 -18.76 3.84
N ASP A 95 -2.77 -19.66 3.89
CA ASP A 95 -2.83 -20.84 3.01
C ASP A 95 -2.90 -20.43 1.53
N SER A 96 -3.68 -19.39 1.21
CA SER A 96 -3.78 -18.84 -0.14
C SER A 96 -2.46 -18.26 -0.63
N LEU A 97 -1.77 -17.48 0.20
CA LEU A 97 -0.45 -16.94 -0.13
C LEU A 97 0.60 -18.04 -0.28
N VAL A 98 0.54 -19.06 0.59
CA VAL A 98 1.47 -20.19 0.56
C VAL A 98 1.29 -21.01 -0.72
N ALA A 99 0.06 -21.35 -1.07
CA ALA A 99 -0.26 -22.06 -2.30
C ALA A 99 0.11 -21.25 -3.55
N ALA A 100 -0.08 -19.92 -3.53
CA ALA A 100 0.31 -19.07 -4.64
C ALA A 100 1.83 -18.97 -4.80
N ALA A 101 2.59 -18.78 -3.72
CA ALA A 101 4.06 -18.76 -3.79
C ALA A 101 4.64 -20.10 -4.26
N ALA A 102 4.01 -21.23 -3.92
CA ALA A 102 4.41 -22.54 -4.44
C ALA A 102 4.14 -22.71 -5.94
N ARG A 103 3.06 -22.11 -6.46
CA ARG A 103 2.71 -22.13 -7.90
C ARG A 103 3.54 -21.15 -8.74
N HIS A 104 3.96 -20.04 -8.15
CA HIS A 104 4.74 -18.97 -8.80
C HIS A 104 6.06 -18.74 -8.05
N PRO A 105 7.02 -19.69 -8.14
CA PRO A 105 8.31 -19.57 -7.43
C PRO A 105 9.14 -18.35 -7.87
N GLU A 106 8.88 -17.77 -9.03
CA GLU A 106 9.49 -16.55 -9.55
C GLU A 106 8.79 -15.24 -9.13
N ALA A 107 7.72 -15.34 -8.33
CA ALA A 107 7.03 -14.18 -7.79
C ALA A 107 7.85 -13.53 -6.67
N GLY A 108 8.14 -12.24 -6.84
CA GLY A 108 8.68 -11.40 -5.77
C GLY A 108 7.59 -10.79 -4.89
N ALA A 109 6.37 -10.67 -5.43
CA ALA A 109 5.22 -10.18 -4.69
C ALA A 109 3.92 -10.87 -5.12
N LEU A 110 3.02 -11.02 -4.15
CA LEU A 110 1.66 -11.54 -4.31
C LEU A 110 0.67 -10.47 -3.85
N ALA A 111 -0.10 -9.93 -4.79
CA ALA A 111 -1.10 -8.91 -4.55
C ALA A 111 -2.47 -9.57 -4.34
N GLY A 112 -3.05 -9.45 -3.15
CA GLY A 112 -4.35 -10.04 -2.85
C GLY A 112 -5.51 -9.29 -3.49
N LYS A 113 -6.68 -9.92 -3.51
CA LYS A 113 -7.96 -9.32 -3.90
C LYS A 113 -8.55 -8.57 -2.71
N VAL A 114 -8.91 -7.30 -2.91
CA VAL A 114 -9.42 -6.46 -1.83
C VAL A 114 -10.81 -5.97 -2.19
N TYR A 115 -11.72 -6.12 -1.24
CA TYR A 115 -13.10 -5.63 -1.30
C TYR A 115 -13.21 -4.33 -0.50
N VAL A 116 -14.21 -3.51 -0.83
CA VAL A 116 -14.65 -2.49 0.12
C VAL A 116 -15.30 -3.18 1.32
N HIS A 117 -15.20 -2.58 2.50
CA HIS A 117 -15.76 -3.20 3.69
C HIS A 117 -17.28 -3.36 3.65
N GLU A 118 -17.98 -2.37 3.09
CA GLU A 118 -19.43 -2.39 2.91
C GLU A 118 -19.78 -1.65 1.60
N PRO A 119 -20.47 -2.31 0.63
CA PRO A 119 -20.89 -3.71 0.62
C PRO A 119 -19.75 -4.70 0.37
N ARG A 120 -19.78 -5.84 1.07
CA ARG A 120 -18.68 -6.84 1.11
C ARG A 120 -18.39 -7.55 -0.22
N ASP A 121 -19.29 -7.47 -1.18
CA ASP A 121 -19.14 -8.10 -2.51
C ASP A 121 -18.67 -7.11 -3.58
N VAL A 122 -18.35 -5.86 -3.23
CA VAL A 122 -17.81 -4.86 -4.16
C VAL A 122 -16.28 -4.82 -4.07
N LEU A 123 -15.63 -4.91 -5.22
CA LEU A 123 -14.18 -4.86 -5.34
C LEU A 123 -13.65 -3.45 -5.13
N TRP A 124 -12.61 -3.35 -4.32
CA TRP A 124 -11.72 -2.18 -4.28
C TRP A 124 -10.51 -2.39 -5.19
N TYR A 125 -9.92 -3.60 -5.16
CA TYR A 125 -8.73 -3.94 -5.93
C TYR A 125 -8.73 -5.39 -6.42
N ALA A 126 -8.52 -5.58 -7.73
CA ALA A 126 -8.30 -6.88 -8.37
C ALA A 126 -7.17 -6.83 -9.42
N GLY A 127 -6.19 -5.95 -9.20
CA GLY A 127 -5.01 -5.74 -10.05
C GLY A 127 -4.70 -4.27 -10.37
N GLY A 128 -3.43 -3.89 -10.27
CA GLY A 128 -2.90 -2.57 -10.63
C GLY A 128 -2.20 -2.56 -11.99
N SER A 129 -2.38 -1.48 -12.77
CA SER A 129 -1.61 -1.20 -13.98
C SER A 129 -0.82 0.10 -13.82
N PHE A 130 0.28 0.27 -14.53
CA PHE A 130 1.09 1.49 -14.47
C PHE A 130 1.48 1.93 -15.88
N GLU A 131 1.04 3.13 -16.28
CA GLU A 131 1.40 3.76 -17.55
C GLU A 131 2.55 4.75 -17.32
N PRO A 132 3.81 4.34 -17.56
CA PRO A 132 4.99 5.13 -17.23
C PRO A 132 5.12 6.40 -18.08
N ARG A 133 4.56 6.45 -19.30
CA ARG A 133 4.66 7.61 -20.18
C ARG A 133 3.78 8.75 -19.71
N LEU A 134 2.61 8.44 -19.15
CA LEU A 134 1.66 9.42 -18.63
C LEU A 134 1.84 9.68 -17.14
N GLY A 135 2.53 8.79 -16.43
CA GLY A 135 2.66 8.84 -14.97
C GLY A 135 1.33 8.61 -14.30
N TYR A 136 0.70 7.51 -14.67
CA TYR A 136 -0.64 7.15 -14.23
C TYR A 136 -0.61 5.72 -13.73
N SER A 137 -0.96 5.51 -12.46
CA SER A 137 -1.08 4.17 -11.85
C SER A 137 -2.36 3.43 -12.25
N GLY A 138 -2.88 3.71 -13.45
CA GLY A 138 -3.99 2.98 -14.04
C GLY A 138 -5.32 3.20 -13.32
N ARG A 139 -6.40 2.66 -13.92
CA ARG A 139 -7.61 2.38 -13.15
C ARG A 139 -7.39 1.03 -12.47
N VAL A 140 -7.62 0.97 -11.17
CA VAL A 140 -7.58 -0.29 -10.43
C VAL A 140 -8.62 -1.25 -11.03
N ARG A 141 -8.19 -2.45 -11.42
CA ARG A 141 -9.06 -3.47 -12.01
C ARG A 141 -10.13 -3.87 -11.00
N GLY A 142 -11.37 -3.98 -11.46
CA GLY A 142 -12.52 -4.37 -10.63
C GLY A 142 -13.10 -3.25 -9.76
N ALA A 143 -12.36 -2.16 -9.51
CA ALA A 143 -12.77 -1.12 -8.58
C ALA A 143 -14.20 -0.59 -8.83
N GLY A 144 -15.04 -0.69 -7.80
CA GLY A 144 -16.44 -0.27 -7.78
C GLY A 144 -17.41 -1.25 -8.44
N LYS A 145 -16.96 -2.43 -8.89
CA LYS A 145 -17.81 -3.48 -9.45
C LYS A 145 -18.09 -4.56 -8.41
N ARG A 146 -19.27 -5.18 -8.47
CA ARG A 146 -19.54 -6.41 -7.73
C ARG A 146 -18.67 -7.54 -8.27
N ASP A 147 -18.20 -8.40 -7.38
CA ASP A 147 -17.44 -9.59 -7.76
C ASP A 147 -18.40 -10.68 -8.22
N ASP A 148 -18.39 -10.94 -9.53
CA ASP A 148 -19.20 -11.96 -10.21
C ASP A 148 -18.37 -13.19 -10.60
N GLY A 149 -17.14 -13.30 -10.06
CA GLY A 149 -16.18 -14.35 -10.40
C GLY A 149 -15.31 -14.04 -11.63
N SER A 150 -15.56 -12.94 -12.36
CA SER A 150 -14.71 -12.53 -13.50
C SER A 150 -13.30 -12.06 -13.10
N TYR A 151 -13.00 -12.03 -11.79
CA TYR A 151 -11.73 -11.63 -11.21
C TYR A 151 -10.99 -12.77 -10.51
N ASP A 152 -11.31 -14.04 -10.82
CA ASP A 152 -10.77 -15.23 -10.14
C ASP A 152 -9.52 -15.84 -10.83
N GLU A 153 -9.02 -15.22 -11.89
CA GLU A 153 -7.79 -15.64 -12.57
C GLU A 153 -6.56 -14.99 -11.94
N GLU A 154 -5.57 -15.82 -11.59
CA GLU A 154 -4.22 -15.36 -11.25
C GLU A 154 -3.52 -14.75 -12.46
N ARG A 155 -2.84 -13.62 -12.28
CA ARG A 155 -2.18 -12.93 -13.40
C ARG A 155 -1.08 -12.00 -12.96
N ASP A 156 -0.21 -11.64 -13.89
CA ASP A 156 0.73 -10.54 -13.67
C ASP A 156 0.02 -9.20 -13.64
N VAL A 157 0.45 -8.37 -12.69
CA VAL A 157 0.03 -6.98 -12.52
C VAL A 157 1.26 -6.08 -12.39
N ASP A 158 1.09 -4.79 -12.63
CA ASP A 158 2.22 -3.87 -12.55
C ASP A 158 2.59 -3.53 -11.11
N TRP A 159 1.59 -3.52 -10.22
CA TRP A 159 1.73 -3.24 -8.80
C TRP A 159 0.58 -3.84 -7.99
N GLY A 160 0.84 -4.11 -6.71
CA GLY A 160 -0.13 -4.49 -5.68
C GLY A 160 -0.26 -3.42 -4.62
N THR A 161 -1.40 -3.41 -3.92
CA THR A 161 -1.71 -2.41 -2.90
C THR A 161 -1.21 -2.82 -1.52
N GLY A 162 -0.62 -1.87 -0.78
CA GLY A 162 -0.19 -2.08 0.61
C GLY A 162 -1.30 -2.53 1.58
N ALA A 163 -2.57 -2.47 1.19
CA ALA A 163 -3.68 -3.01 1.98
C ALA A 163 -3.68 -4.54 2.08
N LEU A 164 -3.16 -5.24 1.06
CA LEU A 164 -2.96 -6.69 1.06
C LEU A 164 -1.88 -7.08 0.02
N LEU A 165 -0.61 -6.98 0.42
CA LEU A 165 0.53 -7.27 -0.43
C LEU A 165 1.56 -8.10 0.30
N ALA A 166 1.80 -9.33 -0.16
CA ALA A 166 2.90 -10.15 0.32
C ALA A 166 4.14 -9.95 -0.55
N VAL A 167 5.31 -9.81 0.06
CA VAL A 167 6.60 -9.67 -0.62
C VAL A 167 7.57 -10.70 -0.06
N SER A 168 8.27 -11.38 -0.95
CA SER A 168 9.23 -12.43 -0.56
C SER A 168 10.49 -11.81 0.05
N ARG A 169 11.14 -12.55 0.94
CA ARG A 169 12.48 -12.20 1.44
C ARG A 169 13.46 -11.98 0.29
N GLU A 170 13.43 -12.84 -0.73
CA GLU A 170 14.29 -12.68 -1.91
C GLU A 170 14.08 -11.31 -2.59
N ALA A 171 12.82 -10.91 -2.81
CA ALA A 171 12.53 -9.61 -3.38
C ALA A 171 13.08 -8.48 -2.51
N ILE A 172 12.91 -8.58 -1.20
CA ILE A 172 13.42 -7.58 -0.25
C ILE A 172 14.94 -7.52 -0.26
N ASP A 173 15.64 -8.65 -0.27
CA ASP A 173 17.10 -8.72 -0.32
C ASP A 173 17.64 -8.10 -1.62
N ARG A 174 16.90 -8.26 -2.73
CA ARG A 174 17.30 -7.73 -4.04
C ARG A 174 17.02 -6.24 -4.23
N VAL A 175 15.86 -5.76 -3.75
CA VAL A 175 15.41 -4.40 -4.07
C VAL A 175 15.39 -3.46 -2.87
N GLY A 176 15.55 -3.98 -1.66
CA GLY A 176 15.40 -3.26 -0.41
C GLY A 176 13.93 -3.05 -0.01
N LEU A 177 13.75 -2.28 1.07
CA LEU A 177 12.46 -1.99 1.69
C LEU A 177 11.67 -0.91 0.93
N LEU A 178 10.53 -0.45 1.47
CA LEU A 178 9.79 0.69 0.92
C LEU A 178 10.64 1.97 0.96
N ASP A 179 10.45 2.86 -0.02
CA ASP A 179 11.14 4.16 -0.06
C ASP A 179 10.52 5.11 0.99
N GLU A 180 11.23 5.31 2.11
CA GLU A 180 10.78 6.11 3.25
C GLU A 180 10.58 7.59 2.90
N GLU A 181 11.21 8.09 1.81
CA GLU A 181 11.00 9.45 1.34
C GLU A 181 9.59 9.69 0.78
N LEU A 182 8.88 8.63 0.39
CA LEU A 182 7.51 8.76 -0.10
C LEU A 182 6.54 9.07 1.05
N PHE A 183 6.88 8.69 2.28
CA PHE A 183 6.05 8.82 3.49
C PHE A 183 4.75 8.03 3.42
N ALA A 184 3.85 8.34 2.48
CA ALA A 184 2.61 7.61 2.20
C ALA A 184 2.16 7.80 0.74
N TYR A 185 1.43 6.81 0.21
CA TYR A 185 1.03 6.67 -1.18
C TYR A 185 2.17 6.54 -2.20
N LEU A 186 1.97 5.65 -3.18
CA LEU A 186 2.91 5.29 -4.26
C LEU A 186 4.14 4.49 -3.81
N GLU A 187 4.36 4.26 -2.50
CA GLU A 187 5.42 3.37 -2.03
C GLU A 187 5.22 1.92 -2.47
N ASP A 188 3.98 1.45 -2.54
CA ASP A 188 3.63 0.11 -3.00
C ASP A 188 3.85 -0.04 -4.51
N VAL A 189 3.48 0.98 -5.30
CA VAL A 189 3.80 1.07 -6.73
C VAL A 189 5.32 1.11 -6.95
N ASP A 190 6.05 1.97 -6.22
CA ASP A 190 7.51 2.05 -6.31
C ASP A 190 8.17 0.70 -6.03
N TRP A 191 7.74 0.01 -4.98
CA TRP A 191 8.29 -1.26 -4.57
C TRP A 191 8.04 -2.34 -5.61
N CYS A 192 6.81 -2.45 -6.11
CA CYS A 192 6.46 -3.40 -7.15
C CYS A 192 7.22 -3.14 -8.46
N LEU A 193 7.40 -1.87 -8.85
CA LEU A 193 8.22 -1.53 -10.03
C LEU A 193 9.67 -1.95 -9.83
N ARG A 194 10.25 -1.74 -8.65
CA ARG A 194 11.62 -2.21 -8.35
C ARG A 194 11.71 -3.75 -8.39
N ILE A 195 10.75 -4.45 -7.80
CA ILE A 195 10.68 -5.92 -7.82
C ILE A 195 10.68 -6.44 -9.27
N ARG A 196 9.88 -5.82 -10.13
CA ARG A 196 9.83 -6.16 -11.57
C ARG A 196 11.11 -5.80 -12.32
N ASP A 197 11.74 -4.68 -12.00
CA ASP A 197 13.03 -4.29 -12.59
C ASP A 197 14.15 -5.25 -12.18
N ALA A 198 14.01 -5.94 -11.04
CA ALA A 198 14.86 -7.05 -10.65
C ALA A 198 14.50 -8.37 -11.38
N GLY A 199 13.50 -8.39 -12.27
CA GLY A 199 13.12 -9.60 -13.01
C GLY A 199 12.25 -10.58 -12.23
N LEU A 200 11.69 -10.17 -11.08
CA LEU A 200 10.70 -10.94 -10.34
C LEU A 200 9.28 -10.55 -10.77
N ARG A 201 8.32 -11.46 -10.64
CA ARG A 201 6.91 -11.19 -10.98
C ARG A 201 6.16 -10.57 -9.80
N VAL A 202 5.13 -9.77 -10.12
CA VAL A 202 4.10 -9.32 -9.17
C VAL A 202 2.80 -9.97 -9.62
N VAL A 203 2.35 -10.96 -8.85
CA VAL A 203 1.23 -11.82 -9.24
C VAL A 203 0.00 -11.44 -8.43
N PHE A 204 -1.12 -11.20 -9.09
CA PHE A 204 -2.42 -11.07 -8.46
C PHE A 204 -2.95 -12.44 -8.04
N VAL A 205 -3.33 -12.57 -6.77
CA VAL A 205 -3.78 -13.81 -6.14
C VAL A 205 -5.23 -13.63 -5.65
N PRO A 206 -6.23 -14.10 -6.41
CA PRO A 206 -7.63 -13.84 -6.10
C PRO A 206 -8.17 -14.59 -4.88
N SER A 207 -7.50 -15.68 -4.46
CA SER A 207 -7.84 -16.44 -3.25
C SER A 207 -7.42 -15.73 -1.96
N ALA A 208 -6.34 -14.96 -1.99
CA ALA A 208 -5.90 -14.11 -0.87
C ALA A 208 -6.80 -12.87 -0.81
N ARG A 209 -7.68 -12.79 0.21
CA ARG A 209 -8.76 -11.80 0.26
C ARG A 209 -8.75 -10.95 1.53
N ALA A 210 -9.11 -9.67 1.39
CA ALA A 210 -9.37 -8.79 2.52
C ALA A 210 -10.50 -7.78 2.22
N TRP A 211 -11.12 -7.25 3.28
CA TRP A 211 -12.16 -6.23 3.24
C TRP A 211 -11.65 -4.96 3.89
N HIS A 212 -11.39 -3.95 3.08
CA HIS A 212 -10.78 -2.70 3.48
C HIS A 212 -11.85 -1.64 3.76
N ARG A 213 -11.94 -1.17 5.01
CA ARG A 213 -12.69 0.04 5.32
C ARG A 213 -11.83 1.16 4.77
N VAL A 214 -12.14 1.67 3.59
CA VAL A 214 -11.46 2.84 3.03
C VAL A 214 -11.87 4.08 3.86
N THR A 215 -11.51 4.11 5.14
CA THR A 215 -12.01 5.08 6.12
C THR A 215 -11.22 6.38 6.07
N ALA A 216 -11.88 7.41 6.57
CA ALA A 216 -11.48 8.80 6.54
C ALA A 216 -10.32 9.15 7.49
N SER A 217 -9.58 8.18 8.06
CA SER A 217 -8.39 8.44 8.89
C SER A 217 -7.28 9.13 8.07
N THR A 218 -7.24 8.91 6.74
CA THR A 218 -6.50 9.75 5.79
C THR A 218 -7.39 10.72 4.98
N GLY A 219 -8.67 10.86 5.33
CA GLY A 219 -9.71 11.64 4.63
C GLY A 219 -10.19 11.03 3.30
N GLY A 220 -10.00 9.72 3.11
CA GLY A 220 -10.26 9.01 1.85
C GLY A 220 -9.31 9.41 0.72
N THR A 221 -9.52 8.84 -0.47
CA THR A 221 -8.79 9.16 -1.71
C THR A 221 -8.95 10.61 -2.18
N ALA A 222 -9.84 11.37 -1.52
CA ALA A 222 -10.12 12.77 -1.84
C ALA A 222 -9.42 13.76 -0.90
N SER A 223 -8.78 13.35 0.19
CA SER A 223 -8.23 14.32 1.14
C SER A 223 -7.12 15.19 0.53
N THR A 224 -6.95 16.42 1.03
CA THR A 224 -5.86 17.28 0.57
C THR A 224 -4.49 16.66 0.83
N THR A 225 -4.35 15.88 1.91
CA THR A 225 -3.10 15.14 2.21
C THR A 225 -2.85 14.04 1.18
N SER A 226 -3.89 13.28 0.82
CA SER A 226 -3.81 12.26 -0.23
C SER A 226 -3.43 12.88 -1.58
N ILE A 227 -4.09 13.98 -1.98
CA ILE A 227 -3.78 14.70 -3.23
C ILE A 227 -2.33 15.23 -3.23
N TYR A 228 -1.83 15.73 -2.10
CA TYR A 228 -0.45 16.20 -1.98
C TYR A 228 0.55 15.10 -2.31
N TYR A 229 0.45 14.00 -1.57
CA TYR A 229 1.42 12.90 -1.66
C TYR A 229 1.29 12.16 -2.98
N HIS A 230 0.08 11.86 -3.48
CA HIS A 230 -0.08 11.26 -4.81
C HIS A 230 0.57 12.11 -5.91
N CYS A 231 0.33 13.43 -5.91
CA CYS A 231 0.93 14.32 -6.91
C CYS A 231 2.47 14.34 -6.81
N ARG A 232 3.01 14.61 -5.60
CA ARG A 232 4.46 14.70 -5.37
C ARG A 232 5.16 13.37 -5.67
N ASN A 233 4.61 12.28 -5.16
CA ASN A 233 5.22 10.96 -5.21
C ASN A 233 5.09 10.35 -6.60
N MET A 234 3.98 10.57 -7.33
CA MET A 234 3.88 10.13 -8.73
C MET A 234 4.96 10.79 -9.59
N LEU A 235 5.22 12.09 -9.40
CA LEU A 235 6.34 12.78 -10.05
C LEU A 235 7.69 12.16 -9.67
N ALA A 236 7.92 11.84 -8.39
CA ALA A 236 9.15 11.24 -7.94
C ALA A 236 9.37 9.82 -8.52
N VAL A 237 8.39 8.93 -8.37
CA VAL A 237 8.44 7.53 -8.82
C VAL A 237 8.64 7.46 -10.33
N CYS A 238 7.87 8.22 -11.12
CA CYS A 238 8.02 8.23 -12.57
C CYS A 238 9.44 8.61 -13.01
N GLU A 239 10.08 9.54 -12.30
CA GLU A 239 11.35 10.12 -12.71
C GLU A 239 12.54 9.30 -12.21
N ARG A 240 12.37 8.60 -11.08
CA ARG A 240 13.33 7.66 -10.53
C ARG A 240 13.31 6.31 -11.26
N ARG A 241 12.12 5.79 -11.57
CA ARG A 241 11.96 4.42 -12.07
C ARG A 241 11.78 4.33 -13.57
N ARG A 242 11.24 5.36 -14.22
CA ARG A 242 10.88 5.33 -15.64
C ARG A 242 11.33 6.63 -16.33
N PRO A 243 12.64 6.94 -16.34
CA PRO A 243 13.13 8.21 -16.88
C PRO A 243 12.77 8.38 -18.36
N LEU A 244 12.40 9.60 -18.74
CA LEU A 244 12.11 9.99 -20.13
C LEU A 244 13.03 11.12 -20.59
N GLY A 245 13.23 11.23 -21.91
CA GLY A 245 13.93 12.36 -22.51
C GLY A 245 13.24 13.70 -22.22
N ARG A 246 13.98 14.81 -22.28
CA ARG A 246 13.56 16.13 -21.77
C ARG A 246 12.17 16.60 -22.26
N GLY A 247 11.83 16.41 -23.54
CA GLY A 247 10.53 16.80 -24.09
C GLY A 247 9.36 16.00 -23.49
N HIS A 248 9.45 14.68 -23.56
CA HIS A 248 8.45 13.76 -22.99
C HIS A 248 8.32 13.90 -21.47
N LYS A 249 9.42 14.20 -20.77
CA LYS A 249 9.44 14.49 -19.34
C LYS A 249 8.53 15.68 -18.98
N GLY A 250 8.62 16.77 -19.74
CA GLY A 250 7.78 17.95 -19.56
C GLY A 250 6.29 17.64 -19.74
N VAL A 251 5.96 16.89 -20.80
CA VAL A 251 4.58 16.46 -21.07
C VAL A 251 4.04 15.58 -19.95
N ARG A 252 4.79 14.55 -19.53
CA ARG A 252 4.38 13.68 -18.42
C ARG A 252 4.10 14.44 -17.14
N ARG A 253 4.99 15.36 -16.76
CA ARG A 253 4.81 16.23 -15.59
C ARG A 253 3.54 17.08 -15.71
N ALA A 254 3.28 17.65 -16.88
CA ALA A 254 2.08 18.42 -17.13
C ALA A 254 0.82 17.54 -17.00
N VAL A 255 0.84 16.31 -17.51
CA VAL A 255 -0.26 15.35 -17.37
C VAL A 255 -0.51 15.02 -15.89
N ILE A 256 0.52 14.61 -15.14
CA ILE A 256 0.41 14.29 -13.71
C ILE A 256 -0.20 15.46 -12.93
N VAL A 257 0.37 16.67 -13.08
CA VAL A 257 -0.09 17.85 -12.34
C VAL A 257 -1.52 18.23 -12.75
N SER A 258 -1.84 18.21 -14.05
CA SER A 258 -3.17 18.58 -14.54
C SER A 258 -4.25 17.60 -14.06
N THR A 259 -3.96 16.30 -14.04
CA THR A 259 -4.89 15.29 -13.49
C THR A 259 -5.21 15.56 -12.02
N HIS A 260 -4.19 15.87 -11.20
CA HIS A 260 -4.42 16.20 -9.79
C HIS A 260 -5.10 17.57 -9.60
N LEU A 261 -4.87 18.54 -10.50
CA LEU A 261 -5.62 19.80 -10.51
C LEU A 261 -7.11 19.56 -10.82
N LEU A 262 -7.44 18.68 -11.77
CA LEU A 262 -8.81 18.31 -12.09
C LEU A 262 -9.50 17.61 -10.90
N GLN A 263 -8.80 16.68 -10.23
CA GLN A 263 -9.28 16.07 -8.99
C GLN A 263 -9.51 17.12 -7.90
N ALA A 264 -8.59 18.08 -7.75
CA ALA A 264 -8.71 19.17 -6.80
C ALA A 264 -9.90 20.11 -7.10
N LEU A 265 -10.28 20.30 -8.37
CA LEU A 265 -11.46 21.08 -8.75
C LEU A 265 -12.78 20.40 -8.35
N ALA A 266 -12.82 19.07 -8.38
CA ALA A 266 -13.96 18.28 -7.93
C ALA A 266 -14.05 18.16 -6.39
N HIS A 267 -13.02 18.60 -5.66
CA HIS A 267 -12.96 18.48 -4.20
C HIS A 267 -13.85 19.54 -3.49
N PRO A 268 -14.58 19.19 -2.41
CA PRO A 268 -15.41 20.15 -1.66
C PRO A 268 -14.63 21.38 -1.17
N LYS A 269 -13.36 21.19 -0.78
CA LYS A 269 -12.43 22.27 -0.42
C LYS A 269 -11.52 22.66 -1.60
N ARG A 270 -12.09 22.92 -2.78
CA ARG A 270 -11.36 23.16 -4.05
C ARG A 270 -10.16 24.11 -3.95
N ARG A 271 -10.30 25.25 -3.27
CA ARG A 271 -9.20 26.24 -3.13
C ARG A 271 -8.00 25.63 -2.39
N ALA A 272 -8.25 24.95 -1.27
CA ALA A 272 -7.19 24.31 -0.48
C ALA A 272 -6.55 23.13 -1.25
N ALA A 273 -7.36 22.35 -1.98
CA ALA A 273 -6.88 21.25 -2.80
C ALA A 273 -5.97 21.75 -3.94
N LEU A 274 -6.35 22.82 -4.65
CA LEU A 274 -5.53 23.42 -5.71
C LEU A 274 -4.17 23.91 -5.16
N TRP A 275 -4.18 24.63 -4.04
CA TRP A 275 -2.95 25.05 -3.37
C TRP A 275 -2.06 23.87 -2.98
N THR A 276 -2.68 22.75 -2.61
CA THR A 276 -1.98 21.53 -2.25
C THR A 276 -1.27 20.90 -3.44
N VAL A 277 -1.88 20.88 -4.63
CA VAL A 277 -1.24 20.40 -5.87
C VAL A 277 -0.06 21.29 -6.26
N LEU A 278 -0.23 22.63 -6.21
CA LEU A 278 0.85 23.58 -6.49
C LEU A 278 2.02 23.41 -5.52
N ARG A 279 1.73 23.15 -4.24
CA ARG A 279 2.73 22.88 -3.22
C ARG A 279 3.44 21.56 -3.47
N ALA A 280 2.72 20.49 -3.80
CA ALA A 280 3.30 19.18 -4.15
C ALA A 280 4.29 19.30 -5.31
N TRP A 281 3.90 20.01 -6.38
CA TRP A 281 4.79 20.32 -7.51
C TRP A 281 6.04 21.09 -7.09
N ARG A 282 5.87 22.14 -6.28
CA ARG A 282 6.99 22.97 -5.80
C ARG A 282 7.96 22.17 -4.93
N ASP A 283 7.43 21.38 -4.01
CA ASP A 283 8.23 20.59 -3.07
C ASP A 283 8.98 19.48 -3.82
N TYR A 284 8.32 18.78 -4.76
CA TYR A 284 8.99 17.87 -5.71
C TYR A 284 10.13 18.56 -6.47
N ARG A 285 9.88 19.75 -7.06
CA ARG A 285 10.90 20.50 -7.81
C ARG A 285 12.09 20.93 -6.95
N ARG A 286 11.90 21.09 -5.65
CA ARG A 286 12.94 21.45 -4.67
C ARG A 286 13.59 20.23 -4.02
N GLY A 287 13.21 19.01 -4.40
CA GLY A 287 13.71 17.79 -3.78
C GLY A 287 13.24 17.59 -2.33
N ARG A 288 12.17 18.27 -1.90
CA ARG A 288 11.63 18.16 -0.55
C ARG A 288 10.67 16.98 -0.48
N MET A 289 11.18 15.86 0.02
CA MET A 289 10.44 14.61 0.23
C MET A 289 10.18 14.35 1.72
N GLY A 290 9.57 13.21 2.06
CA GLY A 290 9.25 12.83 3.43
C GLY A 290 7.97 13.45 3.98
N ARG A 291 7.85 13.50 5.32
CA ARG A 291 6.70 14.02 6.05
C ARG A 291 6.50 15.52 5.77
N ARG A 292 5.23 15.92 5.60
CA ARG A 292 4.79 17.31 5.55
C ARG A 292 4.72 17.95 6.93
#